data_AF-A0A5M9IWM5-F1
#
_entry.id   AF-A0A5M9IWM5-F1
#
_cell.length_a   1.000
_cell.length_b   1.000
_cell.length_c   1.000
_cell.angle_alpha   90.00
_cell.angle_beta   90.00
_cell.angle_gamma   90.00
#
_symmetry.space_group_name_H-M   'P 1'
#
loop_
_entity.id
_entity.type
_entity.pdbx_description
1 polymer ?
#
loop_
_entity_poly.entity_id
_entity_poly.type
_entity_poly.pdbx_seq_one_letter_code
_entity_poly.pdbx_strand_id
1 'polypeptide(L)'
;MNSLAQQALDRARQAPARATKLLPLVLANEPLPALVITGPINRVMELEAKRWATDFVLALGASIRREPVRTKAIADLTRYAAQQPASVASGVKIVIDLLKEAG
;
A
#
# COMPACT_ATOMS: atom_id res chain seq x y z
N MET A 1 26.93 12.61 35.95
CA MET A 1 25.94 12.44 34.86
C MET A 1 26.51 11.42 33.88
N ASN A 2 25.75 10.39 33.52
CA ASN A 2 26.29 9.13 33.01
C ASN A 2 26.65 9.21 31.51
N SER A 3 27.91 8.97 31.17
CA SER A 3 28.51 9.06 29.82
C SER A 3 27.78 8.22 28.76
N LEU A 4 27.13 7.13 29.21
CA LEU A 4 26.41 6.22 28.34
C LEU A 4 25.16 6.86 27.70
N ALA A 5 24.49 7.75 28.43
CA ALA A 5 23.30 8.46 27.93
C ALA A 5 23.67 9.51 26.87
N GLN A 6 24.81 10.18 27.03
CA GLN A 6 25.33 11.14 26.06
C GLN A 6 25.78 10.43 24.78
N GLN A 7 26.50 9.32 24.93
CA GLN A 7 26.95 8.51 23.80
C GLN A 7 25.78 7.91 23.01
N ALA A 8 24.69 7.52 23.67
CA ALA A 8 23.47 7.06 23.00
C ALA A 8 22.78 8.18 22.20
N LEU A 9 22.74 9.39 22.76
CA LEU A 9 22.16 10.57 22.09
C LEU A 9 22.99 11.01 20.88
N ASP A 10 24.32 11.00 21.00
CA ASP A 10 25.21 11.37 19.89
C ASP A 10 25.16 10.35 18.75
N ARG A 11 25.00 9.06 19.06
CA ARG A 11 24.71 8.03 18.05
C ARG A 11 23.37 8.24 17.35
N ALA A 12 22.34 8.62 18.08
CA ALA A 12 21.02 8.90 17.49
C ALA A 12 21.08 10.11 16.53
N ARG A 13 21.94 11.11 16.82
CA ARG A 13 22.16 12.27 15.95
C ARG A 13 23.02 11.98 14.72
N GLN A 14 23.97 11.04 14.82
CA GLN A 14 24.83 10.62 13.71
C GLN A 14 24.18 9.57 12.80
N ALA A 15 23.02 9.01 13.17
CA ALA A 15 22.26 8.18 12.25
C ALA A 15 21.94 9.01 11.00
N PRO A 16 22.30 8.56 9.78
CA PRO A 16 22.00 9.31 8.58
C PRO A 16 20.49 9.52 8.53
N ALA A 17 20.06 10.78 8.45
CA ALA A 17 18.69 11.12 8.17
C ALA A 17 18.28 10.28 6.96
N ARG A 18 17.32 9.37 7.16
CA ARG A 18 16.75 8.56 6.09
C ARG A 18 16.25 9.58 5.09
N ALA A 19 17.00 9.77 4.01
CA ALA A 19 16.65 10.74 3.00
C ALA A 19 15.26 10.34 2.54
N THR A 20 14.25 11.12 2.94
CA THR A 20 12.93 11.09 2.36
C THR A 20 13.17 11.57 0.94
N LYS A 21 13.61 10.67 0.05
CA LYS A 21 13.45 10.86 -1.38
C LYS A 21 11.96 11.03 -1.56
N LEU A 22 11.54 12.28 -1.66
CA LEU A 22 10.24 12.64 -2.23
C LEU A 22 10.21 11.92 -3.57
N LEU A 23 9.49 10.80 -3.60
CA LEU A 23 9.30 10.03 -4.82
C LEU A 23 8.65 10.97 -5.84
N PRO A 24 9.09 10.97 -7.11
CA PRO A 24 8.46 11.78 -8.14
C PRO A 24 6.96 11.48 -8.18
N LEU A 25 6.17 12.55 -8.34
CA LEU A 25 4.74 12.49 -8.58
C LEU A 25 4.45 11.41 -9.64
N VAL A 26 3.70 10.39 -9.22
CA VAL A 26 3.40 9.18 -9.97
C VAL A 26 2.94 9.52 -11.39
N LEU A 27 3.70 9.06 -12.39
CA LEU A 27 3.27 9.03 -13.79
C LEU A 27 2.06 8.10 -13.89
N ALA A 28 0.93 8.67 -14.30
CA ALA A 28 -0.32 7.95 -14.50
C ALA A 28 -0.16 6.92 -15.63
N ASN A 29 0.04 5.65 -15.26
CA ASN A 29 -0.17 4.39 -16.01
C ASN A 29 0.88 3.30 -15.74
N GLU A 30 1.80 3.48 -14.79
CA GLU A 30 2.74 2.41 -14.46
C GLU A 30 2.07 1.27 -13.67
N PRO A 31 2.33 -0.01 -13.99
CA PRO A 31 1.86 -1.13 -13.18
C PRO A 31 2.32 -0.95 -11.72
N LEU A 32 1.42 -1.21 -10.77
CA LEU A 32 1.70 -1.05 -9.34
C LEU A 32 3.04 -1.73 -9.02
N PRO A 33 4.01 -1.00 -8.42
CA PRO A 33 5.37 -1.51 -8.28
C PRO A 33 5.39 -2.82 -7.49
N ALA A 34 6.17 -3.79 -7.97
CA ALA A 34 6.44 -5.02 -7.24
C ALA A 34 7.31 -4.66 -6.02
N LEU A 35 6.66 -4.50 -4.87
CA LEU A 35 7.29 -4.00 -3.65
C LEU A 35 7.54 -5.14 -2.67
N VAL A 36 8.80 -5.29 -2.25
CA VAL A 36 9.16 -6.16 -1.13
C VAL A 36 8.76 -5.46 0.16
N ILE A 37 7.60 -5.84 0.70
CA ILE A 37 7.05 -5.36 1.97
C ILE A 37 7.94 -5.88 3.11
N THR A 38 8.90 -5.08 3.60
CA THR A 38 9.77 -5.48 4.71
C THR A 38 9.40 -4.76 6.00
N GLY A 39 9.40 -5.51 7.11
CA GLY A 39 9.17 -4.99 8.47
C GLY A 39 7.71 -5.06 8.95
N PRO A 40 7.50 -5.07 10.28
CA PRO A 40 6.20 -5.39 10.89
C PRO A 40 5.11 -4.35 10.58
N ILE A 41 5.44 -3.06 10.57
CA ILE A 41 4.46 -1.99 10.30
C ILE A 41 3.94 -2.08 8.86
N ASN A 42 4.85 -2.30 7.90
CA ASN A 42 4.47 -2.42 6.50
C ASN A 42 3.56 -3.63 6.26
N ARG A 43 3.80 -4.73 6.98
CA ARG A 43 2.91 -5.90 6.92
C ARG A 43 1.51 -5.61 7.46
N VAL A 44 1.39 -4.89 8.57
CA VAL A 44 0.08 -4.51 9.11
C VAL A 44 -0.67 -3.59 8.12
N MET A 45 0.01 -2.59 7.56
CA MET A 45 -0.60 -1.71 6.56
C MET A 45 -1.11 -2.46 5.33
N GLU A 46 -0.35 -3.45 4.85
CA GLU A 46 -0.77 -4.30 3.73
C GLU A 46 -2.01 -5.13 4.08
N LEU A 47 -2.04 -5.76 5.26
CA LEU A 47 -3.16 -6.59 5.70
C LEU A 47 -4.44 -5.75 5.91
N GLU A 48 -4.33 -4.58 6.52
CA GLU A 48 -5.46 -3.65 6.70
C GLU A 48 -5.97 -3.14 5.34
N ALA A 49 -5.07 -2.79 4.42
CA ALA A 49 -5.45 -2.35 3.08
C ALA A 49 -6.16 -3.46 2.28
N LYS A 50 -5.68 -4.71 2.39
CA LYS A 50 -6.36 -5.87 1.81
C LYS A 50 -7.75 -6.07 2.41
N ARG A 51 -7.88 -5.96 3.73
CA ARG A 51 -9.17 -6.08 4.43
C ARG A 51 -10.16 -5.01 3.95
N TRP A 52 -9.74 -3.75 3.96
CA TRP A 52 -10.55 -2.64 3.46
C TRP A 52 -10.99 -2.84 2.01
N ALA A 53 -10.08 -3.23 1.12
CA ALA A 53 -10.42 -3.47 -0.29
C ALA A 53 -11.39 -4.64 -0.46
N THR A 54 -11.29 -5.66 0.39
CA THR A 54 -12.25 -6.77 0.43
C THR A 54 -13.63 -6.29 0.88
N ASP A 55 -13.70 -5.49 1.95
CA ASP A 55 -14.97 -4.92 2.45
C ASP A 55 -15.63 -4.02 1.40
N PHE A 56 -14.84 -3.23 0.67
CA PHE A 56 -15.32 -2.43 -0.47
C PHE A 56 -15.99 -3.31 -1.54
N VAL A 57 -15.36 -4.42 -1.92
CA VAL A 57 -15.92 -5.35 -2.92
C VAL A 57 -17.17 -6.04 -2.39
N LEU A 58 -17.16 -6.48 -1.12
CA LEU A 58 -18.31 -7.12 -0.49
C LEU A 58 -19.52 -6.19 -0.41
N ALA A 59 -19.31 -4.90 -0.18
CA ALA A 59 -20.37 -3.90 -0.16
C ALA A 59 -21.10 -3.76 -1.51
N LEU A 60 -20.45 -4.11 -2.64
CA LEU A 60 -21.09 -4.15 -3.96
C LEU A 60 -22.03 -5.35 -4.12
N GLY A 61 -21.89 -6.37 -3.27
CA GLY A 61 -22.75 -7.56 -3.23
C GLY A 61 -22.80 -8.30 -4.56
N ALA A 62 -24.00 -8.78 -4.94
CA ALA A 62 -24.19 -9.54 -6.18
C ALA A 62 -23.86 -8.74 -7.46
N SER A 63 -23.88 -7.41 -7.39
CA SER A 63 -23.63 -6.53 -8.54
C SER A 63 -22.21 -6.69 -9.10
N ILE A 64 -21.24 -7.11 -8.29
CA ILE A 64 -19.86 -7.32 -8.73
C ILE A 64 -19.74 -8.38 -9.83
N ARG A 65 -20.73 -9.27 -9.99
CA ARG A 65 -20.76 -10.28 -11.07
C ARG A 65 -20.99 -9.66 -12.43
N ARG A 66 -21.53 -8.44 -12.49
CA ARG A 66 -21.76 -7.71 -13.74
C ARG A 66 -20.45 -7.10 -14.19
N GLU A 67 -20.02 -7.44 -15.39
CA GLU A 67 -18.75 -6.97 -15.96
C GLU A 67 -18.55 -5.45 -15.83
N PRO A 68 -19.53 -4.56 -16.13
CA PRO A 68 -19.31 -3.12 -15.99
C PRO A 68 -19.02 -2.68 -14.54
N VAL A 69 -19.66 -3.31 -13.56
CA VAL A 69 -19.46 -3.01 -12.14
C VAL A 69 -18.09 -3.49 -11.70
N ARG A 70 -17.68 -4.69 -12.12
CA ARG A 70 -16.35 -5.25 -11.86
C ARG A 70 -15.25 -4.40 -12.45
N THR A 71 -15.37 -4.00 -13.71
CA THR A 71 -14.39 -3.14 -14.39
C THR A 71 -14.27 -1.78 -13.70
N LYS A 72 -15.39 -1.19 -13.27
CA LYS A 72 -15.36 0.05 -12.49
C LYS A 72 -14.68 -0.15 -11.13
N ALA A 73 -15.01 -1.22 -10.41
CA ALA A 73 -14.39 -1.51 -9.11
C ALA A 73 -12.86 -1.68 -9.24
N ILE A 74 -12.39 -2.38 -10.27
CA ILE A 74 -10.97 -2.52 -10.58
C ILE A 74 -10.34 -1.13 -10.84
N ALA A 75 -10.99 -0.28 -11.64
CA ALA A 75 -10.47 1.05 -11.96
C ALA A 75 -10.41 1.97 -10.72
N ASP A 76 -11.43 1.93 -9.87
CA ASP A 76 -11.50 2.73 -8.64
C ASP A 76 -10.41 2.30 -7.64
N LEU A 77 -10.27 0.98 -7.40
CA LEU A 77 -9.23 0.42 -6.53
C LEU A 77 -7.82 0.71 -7.06
N THR A 78 -7.63 0.63 -8.39
CA THR A 78 -6.33 0.95 -9.02
C THR A 78 -5.98 2.42 -8.81
N ARG A 79 -6.95 3.33 -9.00
CA ARG A 79 -6.75 4.77 -8.78
C ARG A 79 -6.43 5.08 -7.33
N TYR A 80 -7.14 4.43 -6.40
CA TYR A 80 -6.84 4.55 -4.98
C TYR A 80 -5.41 4.08 -4.69
N ALA A 81 -5.06 2.85 -5.09
CA ALA A 81 -3.74 2.26 -4.84
C ALA A 81 -2.58 3.10 -5.38
N ALA A 82 -2.75 3.76 -6.53
CA ALA A 82 -1.71 4.62 -7.13
C ALA A 82 -1.32 5.83 -6.26
N GLN A 83 -2.17 6.26 -5.33
CA GLN A 83 -1.93 7.41 -4.44
C GLN A 83 -1.45 6.99 -3.06
N GLN A 84 -1.33 5.68 -2.81
CA GLN A 84 -1.06 5.14 -1.48
C GLN A 84 0.41 4.76 -1.30
N PRO A 85 0.90 4.69 -0.05
CA PRO A 85 2.17 4.06 0.23
C PRO A 85 2.23 2.63 -0.31
N ALA A 86 3.44 2.21 -0.69
CA ALA A 86 3.75 0.88 -1.19
C ALA A 86 3.00 -0.27 -0.49
N SER A 87 2.98 -0.24 0.85
CA SER A 87 2.36 -1.29 1.64
C SER A 87 0.85 -1.37 1.50
N VAL A 88 0.19 -0.22 1.45
CA VAL A 88 -1.26 -0.15 1.24
C VAL A 88 -1.59 -0.53 -0.21
N ALA A 89 -0.84 0.01 -1.17
CA ALA A 89 -1.01 -0.31 -2.59
C ALA A 89 -0.89 -1.81 -2.86
N SER A 90 0.06 -2.49 -2.21
CA SER A 90 0.24 -3.94 -2.29
C SER A 90 -0.98 -4.71 -1.76
N GLY A 91 -1.51 -4.34 -0.59
CA GLY A 91 -2.71 -4.97 -0.03
C GLY A 91 -3.94 -4.83 -0.95
N VAL A 92 -4.13 -3.64 -1.54
CA VAL A 92 -5.21 -3.39 -2.51
C VAL A 92 -5.00 -4.17 -3.80
N LYS A 93 -3.76 -4.29 -4.28
CA LYS A 93 -3.41 -5.02 -5.50
C LYS A 93 -3.86 -6.49 -5.44
N ILE A 94 -3.72 -7.15 -4.29
CA ILE A 94 -4.15 -8.54 -4.11
C ILE A 94 -5.64 -8.71 -4.47
N VAL A 95 -6.49 -7.76 -4.08
CA VAL A 95 -7.93 -7.80 -4.39
C VAL A 95 -8.19 -7.45 -5.85
N ILE A 96 -7.45 -6.49 -6.42
CA ILE A 96 -7.53 -6.16 -7.85
C ILE A 96 -7.21 -7.39 -8.72
N ASP A 97 -6.15 -8.11 -8.40
CA ASP A 97 -5.73 -9.31 -9.15
C ASP A 97 -6.81 -10.40 -9.06
N LEU A 98 -7.35 -10.64 -7.86
CA LEU A 98 -8.47 -11.58 -7.68
C LEU A 98 -9.71 -11.21 -8.52
N LEU A 99 -10.06 -9.92 -8.58
CA LEU A 99 -11.18 -9.45 -9.40
C LEU A 99 -10.94 -9.64 -10.90
N LYS A 100 -9.68 -9.57 -11.35
CA LYS A 100 -9.31 -9.80 -12.75
C LYS A 100 -9.36 -11.29 -13.11
N GLU A 101 -8.99 -12.16 -12.18
CA GLU A 101 -9.04 -13.62 -12.36
C GLU A 101 -10.47 -14.20 -12.28
N ALA A 102 -11.35 -13.55 -11.52
CA ALA A 102 -12.76 -13.95 -11.38
C ALA A 102 -13.67 -13.54 -12.56
N GLY A 103 -13.09 -12.98 -13.63
CA GLY A 103 -13.80 -12.48 -14.81
C GLY A 103 -13.83 -13.46 -15.95
#